data_AF-A0A1R1Y1K8-F1
#
_entry.id   AF-A0A1R1Y1K8-F1
#
_cell.length_a   1.000
_cell.length_b   1.000
_cell.length_c   1.000
_cell.angle_alpha   90.00
_cell.angle_beta   90.00
_cell.angle_gamma   90.00
#
_symmetry.space_group_name_H-M   'P 1'
#
loop_
_entity.id
_entity.type
_entity.pdbx_description
1 polymer ?
#
loop_
_entity_poly.entity_id
_entity_poly.type
_entity_poly.pdbx_seq_one_letter_code
_entity_poly.pdbx_strand_id
1 'polypeptide(L)'
;MGTSLLSLTNCNDISVNFPRNDFYWKYGGVSPDCPKILRPLNSIANTYGLSSPIYQDGFYFICDAYLHFSMTILYLNSRWLKKNKTSKTNDLKFNHIAKLVNRFKVKHNNKYSKNLDFPSIDDHFSESVTSCKIFHNNHFSFHSLAVINCMIVLLYQSELVRIKEYPISSSRIKFAKNMCLNTSLNQSYLLNTRFKNVPPLFWEASTSALALSPSVILLTNLFDNNSSYGKDILNSYSTLVNFFSTLSSYHDSPKIYTKSLGDISSNLKPIYNFNSKNKDLVYLMRKYAIYKNDTNPWLVPIYNAYLKFKCCPIINNSTLITARYLEKGKQDFL
;
A
#
# COMPACT_ATOMS: atom_id res chain seq x y z
N MET A 1 -3.48 22.20 28.74
CA MET A 1 -2.25 21.44 29.01
C MET A 1 -2.63 19.98 29.06
N GLY A 2 -1.92 19.14 28.31
CA GLY A 2 -2.28 17.73 28.07
C GLY A 2 -1.73 17.24 26.73
N THR A 3 -0.45 17.47 26.49
CA THR A 3 0.30 16.93 25.35
C THR A 3 1.13 15.75 25.83
N SER A 4 0.53 14.56 25.89
CA SER A 4 1.28 13.31 25.97
C SER A 4 0.49 12.19 25.31
N LEU A 5 0.38 12.22 23.97
CA LEU A 5 0.07 11.01 23.23
C LEU A 5 1.23 10.76 22.26
N LEU A 6 2.14 9.90 22.72
CA LEU A 6 3.22 9.27 21.97
C LEU A 6 4.32 10.24 21.52
N SER A 7 5.12 10.70 22.50
CA SER A 7 6.52 10.99 22.23
C SER A 7 7.15 9.72 21.68
N LEU A 8 7.51 9.74 20.39
CA LEU A 8 8.58 8.96 19.79
C LEU A 8 8.76 7.57 20.39
N THR A 9 8.03 6.56 19.90
CA THR A 9 8.56 5.19 19.97
C THR A 9 9.84 5.18 19.13
N ASN A 10 10.97 5.32 19.80
CA ASN A 10 12.27 5.06 19.23
C ASN A 10 12.31 3.55 18.88
N CYS A 11 13.04 3.12 17.86
CA CYS A 11 13.14 1.68 17.56
C CYS A 11 13.66 0.87 18.78
N ASN A 12 14.33 1.54 19.72
CA ASN A 12 14.79 0.99 20.99
C ASN A 12 13.67 0.72 22.00
N ASP A 13 12.51 1.37 21.88
CA ASP A 13 11.38 1.21 22.81
C ASP A 13 10.55 -0.04 22.51
N ILE A 14 10.77 -0.66 21.35
CA ILE A 14 10.21 -1.97 20.96
C ILE A 14 11.38 -2.96 20.92
N SER A 15 12.07 -3.14 22.05
CA SER A 15 13.05 -4.21 22.24
C SER A 15 12.38 -5.42 22.90
N VAL A 16 11.40 -6.00 22.21
CA VAL A 16 10.95 -7.35 22.52
C VAL A 16 11.68 -8.29 21.58
N ASN A 17 12.51 -9.16 22.14
CA ASN A 17 13.09 -10.26 21.38
C ASN A 17 11.96 -11.22 21.00
N PHE A 18 11.38 -11.02 19.80
CA PHE A 18 10.40 -11.94 19.27
C PHE A 18 11.01 -13.34 19.14
N PRO A 19 10.24 -14.40 19.46
CA PRO A 19 10.73 -15.76 19.33
C PRO A 19 11.07 -16.05 17.87
N ARG A 20 12.30 -16.47 17.60
CA ARG A 20 12.75 -16.81 16.22
C ARG A 20 12.10 -18.08 15.67
N ASN A 21 11.36 -18.82 16.50
CA ASN A 21 10.66 -20.05 16.18
C ASN A 21 9.25 -19.99 16.78
N ASP A 22 8.35 -19.28 16.10
CA ASP A 22 6.99 -19.02 16.55
C ASP A 22 6.20 -20.30 16.82
N PHE A 23 6.45 -21.35 16.02
CA PHE A 23 5.75 -22.62 16.15
C PHE A 23 6.16 -23.38 17.40
N TYR A 24 7.47 -23.50 17.66
CA TYR A 24 7.96 -24.11 18.89
C TYR A 24 7.56 -23.29 20.11
N TRP A 25 7.63 -21.96 20.03
CA TRP A 25 7.21 -21.10 21.13
C TRP A 25 5.73 -21.30 21.49
N LYS A 26 4.86 -21.49 20.48
CA LYS A 26 3.42 -21.67 20.68
C LYS A 26 3.01 -23.09 21.09
N TYR A 27 3.64 -24.11 20.51
CA TYR A 27 3.18 -25.50 20.66
C TYR A 27 4.21 -26.44 21.29
N GLY A 28 5.49 -26.06 21.38
CA GLY A 28 6.57 -26.90 21.90
C GLY A 28 6.66 -26.92 23.42
N GLY A 29 7.69 -27.59 23.93
CA GLY A 29 7.95 -27.77 25.35
C GLY A 29 7.17 -28.92 25.99
N VAL A 30 7.47 -29.17 27.26
CA VAL A 30 6.77 -30.16 28.07
C VAL A 30 5.53 -29.49 28.66
N SER A 31 4.35 -29.96 28.26
CA SER A 31 3.06 -29.51 28.82
C SER A 31 2.30 -30.74 29.32
N PRO A 32 2.30 -30.99 30.66
CA PRO A 32 1.62 -32.13 31.26
C PRO A 32 0.14 -32.22 30.90
N ASP A 33 -0.51 -31.05 30.77
CA ASP A 33 -1.94 -30.92 30.50
C ASP A 33 -2.24 -30.52 29.05
N CYS A 34 -1.36 -30.88 28.09
CA CYS A 34 -1.57 -30.56 26.68
C CYS A 34 -2.92 -31.10 26.18
N PRO A 35 -3.86 -30.22 25.75
CA PRO A 35 -5.17 -30.63 25.27
C PRO A 35 -5.05 -31.64 24.14
N LYS A 36 -5.92 -32.66 24.10
CA LYS A 36 -5.85 -33.74 23.10
C LYS A 36 -5.75 -33.23 21.66
N ILE A 37 -6.47 -32.15 21.34
CA ILE A 37 -6.48 -31.51 20.03
C ILE A 37 -5.12 -30.88 19.63
N LEU A 38 -4.30 -30.49 20.62
CA LEU A 38 -2.99 -29.87 20.39
C LEU A 38 -1.82 -30.86 20.47
N ARG A 39 -2.04 -32.09 20.96
CA ARG A 39 -0.98 -33.11 21.08
C ARG A 39 -0.23 -33.38 19.78
N PRO A 40 -0.88 -33.48 18.59
CA PRO A 40 -0.16 -33.64 17.34
C PRO A 40 0.78 -32.47 17.05
N LEU A 41 0.32 -31.23 17.26
CA LEU A 41 1.11 -30.02 17.05
C LEU A 41 2.29 -29.92 18.03
N ASN A 42 2.08 -30.32 19.30
CA ASN A 42 3.15 -30.36 20.31
C ASN A 42 4.21 -31.41 19.97
N SER A 43 3.80 -32.60 19.52
CA SER A 43 4.72 -33.65 19.07
C SER A 43 5.57 -33.16 17.88
N ILE A 44 4.92 -32.57 16.88
CA ILE A 44 5.60 -31.97 15.72
C ILE A 44 6.57 -30.86 16.20
N ALA A 45 6.13 -29.94 17.04
CA ALA A 45 6.97 -28.85 17.53
C ALA A 45 8.22 -29.39 18.27
N ASN A 46 8.05 -30.36 19.16
CA ASN A 46 9.15 -30.96 19.91
C ASN A 46 10.10 -31.79 19.03
N THR A 47 9.61 -32.39 17.94
CA THR A 47 10.44 -33.12 16.96
C THR A 47 11.43 -32.20 16.25
N TYR A 48 10.98 -31.00 15.86
CA TYR A 48 11.82 -30.03 15.16
C TYR A 48 12.61 -29.12 16.13
N GLY A 49 12.15 -28.97 17.37
CA GLY A 49 12.85 -28.26 18.44
C GLY A 49 13.04 -26.77 18.18
N LEU A 50 13.84 -26.12 19.05
CA LEU A 50 14.21 -24.70 18.92
C LEU A 50 15.19 -24.45 17.76
N SER A 51 16.15 -25.35 17.57
CA SER A 51 17.31 -25.17 16.70
C SER A 51 17.02 -25.42 15.22
N SER A 52 15.97 -26.19 14.91
CA SER A 52 15.59 -26.55 13.54
C SER A 52 14.13 -26.16 13.27
N PRO A 53 13.79 -24.85 13.35
CA PRO A 53 12.42 -24.38 13.24
C PRO A 53 11.74 -24.90 11.97
N ILE A 54 10.49 -25.34 12.12
CA ILE A 54 9.65 -25.70 10.98
C ILE A 54 9.46 -24.47 10.09
N TYR A 55 9.14 -23.33 10.71
CA TYR A 55 8.93 -22.08 10.02
C TYR A 55 9.98 -21.06 10.44
N GLN A 56 10.57 -20.35 9.48
CA GLN A 56 11.34 -19.15 9.78
C GLN A 56 10.42 -18.07 10.38
N ASP A 57 10.97 -17.21 11.23
CA ASP A 57 10.28 -16.11 11.92
C ASP A 57 9.60 -15.13 10.93
N GLY A 58 8.36 -15.44 10.56
CA GLY A 58 7.55 -14.65 9.64
C GLY A 58 6.89 -13.47 10.35
N PHE A 59 6.50 -13.67 11.61
CA PHE A 59 5.79 -12.68 12.41
C PHE A 59 6.66 -11.46 12.70
N TYR A 60 7.93 -11.64 13.08
CA TYR A 60 8.87 -10.53 13.21
C TYR A 60 8.94 -9.69 11.94
N PHE A 61 8.97 -10.34 10.77
CA PHE A 61 9.06 -9.63 9.51
C PHE A 61 7.80 -8.78 9.22
N ILE A 62 6.62 -9.28 9.59
CA ILE A 62 5.36 -8.54 9.46
C ILE A 62 5.31 -7.38 10.46
N CYS A 63 5.70 -7.60 11.71
CA CYS A 63 5.81 -6.53 12.70
C CYS A 63 6.76 -5.42 12.22
N ASP A 64 7.92 -5.80 11.70
CA ASP A 64 8.90 -4.86 11.11
C ASP A 64 8.29 -4.11 9.91
N ALA A 65 7.51 -4.78 9.05
CA ALA A 65 6.80 -4.14 7.94
C ALA A 65 5.79 -3.09 8.44
N TYR A 66 4.99 -3.41 9.45
CA TYR A 66 4.00 -2.47 10.01
C TYR A 66 4.64 -1.34 10.80
N LEU A 67 5.81 -1.54 11.41
CA LEU A 67 6.58 -0.47 12.02
C LEU A 67 7.01 0.56 10.97
N HIS A 68 7.59 0.09 9.86
CA HIS A 68 7.95 0.96 8.72
C HIS A 68 6.71 1.64 8.11
N PHE A 69 5.59 0.93 8.04
CA PHE A 69 4.31 1.48 7.57
C PHE A 69 3.85 2.61 8.50
N SER A 70 3.86 2.40 9.81
CA SER A 70 3.50 3.41 10.81
C SER A 70 4.38 4.66 10.70
N MET A 71 5.70 4.49 10.60
CA MET A 71 6.63 5.61 10.40
C MET A 71 6.31 6.42 9.14
N THR A 72 5.99 5.73 8.04
CA THR A 72 5.57 6.36 6.78
C THR A 72 4.28 7.16 6.98
N ILE A 73 3.27 6.56 7.62
CA ILE A 73 1.97 7.21 7.88
C ILE A 73 2.11 8.44 8.78
N LEU A 74 2.91 8.37 9.85
CA LEU A 74 3.17 9.49 10.76
C LEU A 74 3.81 10.67 10.03
N TYR A 75 4.78 10.38 9.15
CA TYR A 75 5.36 11.40 8.28
C TYR A 75 4.33 12.02 7.35
N LEU A 76 3.58 11.21 6.60
CA LEU A 76 2.57 11.70 5.65
C LEU A 76 1.50 12.57 6.32
N ASN A 77 1.09 12.21 7.53
CA ASN A 77 0.12 12.98 8.31
C ASN A 77 0.59 14.37 8.72
N SER A 78 1.91 14.55 8.84
CA SER A 78 2.51 15.78 9.32
C SER A 78 3.21 16.59 8.23
N ARG A 79 3.52 15.97 7.08
CA ARG A 79 4.32 16.55 5.99
C ARG A 79 3.85 17.94 5.57
N TRP A 80 2.55 18.13 5.39
CA TRP A 80 1.95 19.35 4.86
C TRP A 80 1.32 20.27 5.91
N LEU A 81 1.54 19.97 7.20
CA LEU A 81 1.09 20.87 8.26
C LEU A 81 1.93 22.15 8.28
N LYS A 82 1.28 23.29 8.53
CA LYS A 82 1.92 24.62 8.53
C LYS A 82 3.15 24.74 9.45
N LYS A 83 3.28 23.89 10.46
CA LYS A 83 4.42 23.88 11.39
C LYS A 83 5.70 23.22 10.83
N ASN A 84 5.60 22.46 9.74
CA ASN A 84 6.72 21.70 9.15
C ASN A 84 7.24 22.34 7.84
N LYS A 85 7.14 23.67 7.72
CA LYS A 85 7.18 24.38 6.42
C LYS A 85 8.55 24.55 5.74
N THR A 86 9.66 24.19 6.37
CA THR A 86 10.96 24.37 5.69
C THR A 86 11.17 23.28 4.65
N SER A 87 11.35 23.69 3.39
CA SER A 87 11.41 22.78 2.25
C SER A 87 12.50 21.70 2.39
N LYS A 88 13.69 22.13 2.81
CA LYS A 88 14.86 21.29 3.03
C LYS A 88 14.62 20.18 4.06
N THR A 89 13.97 20.47 5.18
CA THR A 89 13.69 19.48 6.23
C THR A 89 12.71 18.42 5.74
N ASN A 90 11.69 18.80 4.99
CA ASN A 90 10.75 17.84 4.40
C ASN A 90 11.42 16.95 3.35
N ASP A 91 12.31 17.50 2.53
CA ASP A 91 13.10 16.71 1.57
C ASP A 91 14.02 15.70 2.26
N LEU A 92 14.70 16.11 3.33
CA LEU A 92 15.56 15.21 4.11
C LEU A 92 14.73 14.08 4.73
N LYS A 93 13.57 14.39 5.32
CA LYS A 93 12.66 13.38 5.90
C LYS A 93 12.09 12.44 4.85
N PHE A 94 11.64 12.96 3.70
CA PHE A 94 11.18 12.16 2.57
C PHE A 94 12.26 11.17 2.14
N ASN A 95 13.47 11.67 1.86
CA ASN A 95 14.60 10.87 1.40
C ASN A 95 15.01 9.82 2.45
N HIS A 96 14.97 10.17 3.73
CA HIS A 96 15.24 9.22 4.81
C HIS A 96 14.24 8.07 4.82
N ILE A 97 12.94 8.36 4.79
CA ILE A 97 11.88 7.34 4.78
C ILE A 97 11.92 6.50 3.50
N ALA A 98 12.12 7.13 2.34
CA ALA A 98 12.28 6.42 1.07
C ALA A 98 13.46 5.42 1.11
N LYS A 99 14.58 5.82 1.72
CA LYS A 99 15.73 4.91 1.94
C LYS A 99 15.39 3.76 2.88
N LEU A 100 14.67 4.02 3.98
CA LEU A 100 14.23 2.97 4.91
C LEU A 100 13.31 1.96 4.22
N VAL A 101 12.27 2.42 3.52
CA VAL A 101 11.34 1.57 2.77
C VAL A 101 12.09 0.75 1.71
N ASN A 102 13.05 1.34 0.99
CA ASN A 102 13.83 0.61 -0.01
C ASN A 102 14.75 -0.44 0.62
N ARG A 103 15.42 -0.13 1.74
CA ARG A 103 16.22 -1.11 2.50
C ARG A 103 15.35 -2.26 2.98
N PHE A 104 14.15 -1.98 3.48
CA PHE A 104 13.21 -2.99 3.90
C PHE A 104 12.74 -3.87 2.73
N LYS A 105 12.49 -3.28 1.55
CA LYS A 105 12.21 -4.04 0.31
C LYS A 105 13.37 -4.94 -0.12
N VAL A 106 14.61 -4.48 0.02
CA VAL A 106 15.80 -5.34 -0.23
C VAL A 106 15.87 -6.48 0.78
N LYS A 107 15.64 -6.21 2.07
CA LYS A 107 15.57 -7.24 3.13
C LYS A 107 14.49 -8.28 2.82
N HIS A 108 13.31 -7.84 2.36
CA HIS A 108 12.24 -8.71 1.87
C HIS A 108 12.72 -9.63 0.75
N ASN A 109 13.30 -9.07 -0.31
CA ASN A 109 13.73 -9.83 -1.49
C ASN A 109 14.92 -10.77 -1.21
N ASN A 110 15.70 -10.51 -0.16
CA ASN A 110 16.76 -11.41 0.28
C ASN A 110 16.20 -12.58 1.12
N LYS A 111 15.13 -12.33 1.89
CA LYS A 111 14.48 -13.35 2.71
C LYS A 111 13.55 -14.25 1.89
N TYR A 112 12.76 -13.63 1.02
CA TYR A 112 11.79 -14.29 0.17
C TYR A 112 12.27 -14.20 -1.28
N SER A 113 12.23 -15.32 -2.00
CA SER A 113 12.50 -15.36 -3.45
C SER A 113 11.64 -14.34 -4.18
N LYS A 114 12.17 -13.75 -5.25
CA LYS A 114 11.47 -12.71 -6.05
C LYS A 114 10.12 -13.18 -6.61
N ASN A 115 9.94 -14.48 -6.74
CA ASN A 115 8.73 -15.09 -7.28
C ASN A 115 7.88 -15.62 -6.12
N LEU A 116 6.68 -15.06 -6.00
CA LEU A 116 5.64 -15.60 -5.13
C LEU A 116 4.98 -16.76 -5.85
N ASP A 117 5.31 -17.97 -5.42
CA ASP A 117 4.76 -19.19 -5.98
C ASP A 117 3.71 -19.73 -5.03
N PHE A 118 2.45 -19.28 -5.16
CA PHE A 118 1.38 -19.80 -4.31
C PHE A 118 0.97 -21.19 -4.80
N PRO A 119 1.00 -22.24 -3.95
CA PRO A 119 0.49 -23.54 -4.33
C PRO A 119 -1.00 -23.43 -4.69
N SER A 120 -1.44 -24.18 -5.70
CA SER A 120 -2.85 -24.31 -6.08
C SER A 120 -3.66 -24.90 -4.91
N ILE A 121 -4.90 -24.46 -4.74
CA ILE A 121 -5.85 -24.97 -3.73
C ILE A 121 -6.16 -26.45 -3.95
N ASP A 122 -6.10 -26.90 -5.21
CA ASP A 122 -6.40 -28.29 -5.58
C ASP A 122 -5.36 -29.27 -5.02
N ASP A 123 -4.19 -28.77 -4.66
CA ASP A 123 -3.21 -29.50 -3.87
C ASP A 123 -3.48 -29.16 -2.40
N HIS A 124 -4.64 -29.65 -1.92
CA HIS A 124 -5.09 -29.57 -0.53
C HIS A 124 -3.88 -29.70 0.35
N PHE A 125 -3.61 -28.70 1.21
CA PHE A 125 -2.70 -28.76 2.36
C PHE A 125 -2.22 -30.18 2.59
N SER A 126 -1.20 -30.62 1.83
CA SER A 126 -0.82 -32.02 1.96
C SER A 126 -0.46 -32.14 3.43
N GLU A 127 -0.94 -33.17 4.12
CA GLU A 127 -0.82 -33.29 5.58
C GLU A 127 0.66 -33.35 6.05
N SER A 128 1.61 -33.10 5.15
CA SER A 128 3.02 -32.95 5.39
C SER A 128 3.39 -31.56 5.91
N VAL A 129 4.36 -31.57 6.82
CA VAL A 129 5.05 -30.38 7.32
C VAL A 129 5.66 -29.55 6.17
N THR A 130 6.05 -30.18 5.06
CA THR A 130 6.65 -29.50 3.90
C THR A 130 5.67 -28.56 3.21
N SER A 131 4.42 -28.99 2.97
CA SER A 131 3.40 -28.10 2.38
C SER A 131 3.06 -26.93 3.30
N CYS A 132 3.03 -27.13 4.62
CA CYS A 132 2.86 -26.04 5.57
C CYS A 132 4.01 -25.03 5.51
N LYS A 133 5.27 -25.47 5.31
CA LYS A 133 6.42 -24.57 5.16
C LYS A 133 6.30 -23.66 3.94
N ILE A 134 5.88 -24.22 2.80
CA ILE A 134 5.67 -23.48 1.56
C ILE A 134 4.55 -22.45 1.75
N PHE A 135 3.41 -22.89 2.30
CA PHE A 135 2.29 -22.00 2.59
C PHE A 135 2.69 -20.83 3.49
N HIS A 136 3.39 -21.12 4.61
CA HIS A 136 3.85 -20.12 5.55
C HIS A 136 4.75 -19.09 4.83
N ASN A 137 5.77 -19.55 4.11
CA ASN A 137 6.68 -18.68 3.37
C ASN A 137 5.93 -17.74 2.41
N ASN A 138 4.97 -18.29 1.65
CA ASN A 138 4.18 -17.52 0.68
C ASN A 138 3.23 -16.53 1.35
N HIS A 139 2.56 -16.93 2.44
CA HIS A 139 1.67 -16.07 3.18
C HIS A 139 2.40 -14.84 3.72
N PHE A 140 3.54 -15.04 4.39
CA PHE A 140 4.33 -13.96 4.97
C PHE A 140 5.00 -13.08 3.90
N SER A 141 5.53 -13.69 2.84
CA SER A 141 6.07 -12.95 1.68
C SER A 141 4.98 -12.06 1.06
N PHE A 142 3.80 -12.62 0.78
CA PHE A 142 2.68 -11.85 0.23
C PHE A 142 2.29 -10.67 1.12
N HIS A 143 2.05 -10.92 2.40
CA HIS A 143 1.48 -9.89 3.26
C HIS A 143 2.48 -8.75 3.46
N SER A 144 3.75 -9.09 3.66
CA SER A 144 4.80 -8.08 3.78
C SER A 144 5.03 -7.31 2.48
N LEU A 145 5.02 -7.97 1.31
CA LEU A 145 5.12 -7.29 0.02
C LEU A 145 3.91 -6.38 -0.25
N ALA A 146 2.70 -6.79 0.13
CA ALA A 146 1.50 -5.98 0.00
C ALA A 146 1.60 -4.69 0.84
N VAL A 147 2.10 -4.80 2.08
CA VAL A 147 2.37 -3.64 2.94
C VAL A 147 3.46 -2.76 2.33
N ILE A 148 4.56 -3.33 1.82
CA ILE A 148 5.65 -2.59 1.17
C ILE A 148 5.15 -1.79 -0.04
N ASN A 149 4.38 -2.42 -0.92
CA ASN A 149 3.82 -1.76 -2.09
C ASN A 149 2.87 -0.62 -1.67
N CYS A 150 2.05 -0.85 -0.65
CA CYS A 150 1.18 0.20 -0.09
C CYS A 150 2.01 1.37 0.45
N MET A 151 3.07 1.12 1.23
CA MET A 151 4.00 2.17 1.71
C MET A 151 4.58 2.99 0.58
N ILE A 152 5.06 2.33 -0.48
CA ILE A 152 5.67 2.99 -1.64
C ILE A 152 4.65 3.89 -2.33
N VAL A 153 3.45 3.39 -2.61
CA VAL A 153 2.39 4.20 -3.24
C VAL A 153 2.04 5.41 -2.36
N LEU A 154 1.81 5.21 -1.07
CA LEU A 154 1.46 6.29 -0.13
C LEU A 154 2.59 7.33 0.00
N LEU A 155 3.84 6.89 0.02
CA LEU A 155 4.99 7.78 0.10
C LEU A 155 5.13 8.62 -1.17
N TYR A 156 5.15 7.98 -2.35
CA TYR A 156 5.37 8.69 -3.61
C TYR A 156 4.18 9.51 -4.08
N GLN A 157 2.93 9.11 -3.78
CA GLN A 157 1.77 9.95 -4.11
C GLN A 157 1.83 11.31 -3.40
N SER A 158 2.49 11.38 -2.24
CA SER A 158 2.66 12.66 -1.54
C SER A 158 3.54 13.64 -2.32
N GLU A 159 4.44 13.18 -3.20
CA GLU A 159 5.18 14.06 -4.11
C GLU A 159 4.33 14.65 -5.24
N LEU A 160 3.09 14.16 -5.41
CA LEU A 160 2.15 14.65 -6.43
C LEU A 160 1.24 15.77 -5.88
N VAL A 161 1.27 16.00 -4.57
CA VAL A 161 0.51 17.06 -3.89
C VAL A 161 1.06 18.42 -4.27
N ARG A 162 0.17 19.33 -4.69
CA ARG A 162 0.53 20.73 -5.00
C ARG A 162 0.19 21.65 -3.84
N ILE A 163 1.23 22.28 -3.30
CA ILE A 163 1.14 23.34 -2.29
C ILE A 163 1.96 24.51 -2.79
N LYS A 164 1.35 25.70 -2.85
CA LYS A 164 1.93 26.91 -3.46
C LYS A 164 3.28 27.28 -2.84
N GLU A 165 3.40 27.11 -1.53
CA GLU A 165 4.62 27.44 -0.77
C GLU A 165 5.72 26.39 -0.91
N TYR A 166 5.44 25.24 -1.54
CA TYR A 166 6.39 24.13 -1.69
C TYR A 166 6.31 23.52 -3.09
N PRO A 167 6.94 24.17 -4.09
CA PRO A 167 6.94 23.66 -5.45
C PRO A 167 7.82 22.41 -5.56
N ILE A 168 7.22 21.28 -5.92
CA ILE A 168 7.95 20.06 -6.29
C ILE A 168 8.34 20.15 -7.77
N SER A 169 9.58 19.77 -8.07
CA SER A 169 10.11 19.79 -9.45
C SER A 169 9.37 18.79 -10.35
N SER A 170 9.32 19.09 -11.64
CA SER A 170 8.71 18.20 -12.63
C SER A 170 9.40 16.83 -12.71
N SER A 171 10.71 16.78 -12.54
CA SER A 171 11.49 15.53 -12.51
C SER A 171 11.05 14.61 -11.35
N ARG A 172 10.87 15.17 -10.15
CA ARG A 172 10.38 14.42 -8.98
C ARG A 172 8.94 13.95 -9.17
N ILE A 173 8.08 14.79 -9.72
CA ILE A 173 6.69 14.40 -10.03
C ILE A 173 6.66 13.24 -11.01
N LYS A 174 7.44 13.28 -12.09
CA LYS A 174 7.53 12.16 -13.05
C LYS A 174 8.03 10.88 -12.39
N PHE A 175 9.09 10.99 -11.58
CA PHE A 175 9.62 9.84 -10.84
C PHE A 175 8.57 9.24 -9.90
N ALA A 176 7.86 10.08 -9.14
CA ALA A 176 6.81 9.66 -8.24
C ALA A 176 5.63 9.00 -8.97
N LYS A 177 5.19 9.55 -10.10
CA LYS A 177 4.16 8.94 -10.94
C LYS A 177 4.55 7.55 -11.41
N ASN A 178 5.77 7.37 -11.92
CA ASN A 178 6.29 6.06 -12.32
C ASN A 178 6.34 5.07 -11.15
N MET A 179 6.81 5.51 -9.98
CA MET A 179 6.84 4.68 -8.78
C MET A 179 5.43 4.24 -8.35
N CYS A 180 4.46 5.17 -8.32
CA CYS A 180 3.08 4.87 -7.98
C CYS A 180 2.44 3.90 -8.98
N LEU A 181 2.56 4.17 -10.28
CA LEU A 181 1.94 3.35 -11.32
C LEU A 181 2.50 1.93 -11.34
N ASN A 182 3.82 1.78 -11.41
CA ASN A 182 4.48 0.48 -11.45
C ASN A 182 4.18 -0.33 -10.18
N THR A 183 4.19 0.32 -9.01
CA THR A 183 3.88 -0.36 -7.75
C THR A 183 2.40 -0.76 -7.67
N SER A 184 1.50 0.04 -8.24
CA SER A 184 0.07 -0.29 -8.26
C SER A 184 -0.23 -1.47 -9.19
N LEU A 185 0.44 -1.55 -10.34
CA LEU A 185 0.40 -2.72 -11.23
C LEU A 185 0.92 -3.98 -10.51
N ASN A 186 2.06 -3.88 -9.82
CA ASN A 186 2.60 -4.98 -9.03
C ASN A 186 1.66 -5.41 -7.89
N GLN A 187 1.00 -4.46 -7.22
CA GLN A 187 0.03 -4.78 -6.17
C GLN A 187 -1.19 -5.52 -6.73
N SER A 188 -1.68 -5.10 -7.90
CA SER A 188 -2.76 -5.81 -8.60
C SER A 188 -2.35 -7.24 -8.97
N TYR A 189 -1.16 -7.40 -9.58
CA TYR A 189 -0.62 -8.72 -9.91
C TYR A 189 -0.52 -9.61 -8.66
N LEU A 190 0.06 -9.09 -7.59
CA LEU A 190 0.20 -9.77 -6.30
C LEU A 190 -1.14 -10.28 -5.77
N LEU A 191 -2.15 -9.41 -5.75
CA LEU A 191 -3.49 -9.75 -5.26
C LEU A 191 -4.17 -10.77 -6.17
N ASN A 192 -4.06 -10.63 -7.49
CA ASN A 192 -4.60 -11.58 -8.46
C ASN A 192 -4.01 -12.98 -8.26
N THR A 193 -2.69 -13.07 -8.08
CA THR A 193 -1.99 -14.34 -7.87
C THR A 193 -2.49 -15.02 -6.60
N ARG A 194 -2.62 -14.30 -5.48
CA ARG A 194 -3.21 -14.91 -4.27
C ARG A 194 -4.69 -15.24 -4.49
N PHE A 195 -5.45 -14.41 -5.20
CA PHE A 195 -6.90 -14.59 -5.37
C PHE A 195 -7.25 -15.82 -6.19
N LYS A 196 -6.41 -16.20 -7.16
CA LYS A 196 -6.52 -17.46 -7.91
C LYS A 196 -6.21 -18.70 -7.07
N ASN A 197 -5.42 -18.55 -6.01
CA ASN A 197 -4.84 -19.67 -5.24
C ASN A 197 -5.31 -19.71 -3.76
N VAL A 198 -6.15 -18.78 -3.31
CA VAL A 198 -6.66 -18.75 -1.93
C VAL A 198 -8.14 -18.38 -1.95
N PRO A 199 -9.05 -19.24 -1.46
CA PRO A 199 -10.49 -18.96 -1.47
C PRO A 199 -10.82 -17.68 -0.68
N PRO A 200 -11.76 -16.84 -1.16
CA PRO A 200 -12.16 -15.58 -0.53
C PRO A 200 -12.47 -15.66 0.98
N LEU A 201 -13.02 -16.78 1.45
CA LEU A 201 -13.34 -17.00 2.87
C LEU A 201 -12.10 -16.90 3.79
N PHE A 202 -10.91 -17.23 3.29
CA PHE A 202 -9.66 -17.22 4.07
C PHE A 202 -8.89 -15.89 3.97
N TRP A 203 -9.52 -14.85 3.39
CA TRP A 203 -8.90 -13.54 3.28
C TRP A 203 -9.21 -12.65 4.47
N GLU A 204 -8.19 -11.92 4.90
CA GLU A 204 -8.31 -10.93 5.96
C GLU A 204 -8.88 -9.62 5.39
N ALA A 205 -9.87 -9.04 6.08
CA ALA A 205 -10.47 -7.77 5.69
C ALA A 205 -9.42 -6.64 5.52
N SER A 206 -8.38 -6.64 6.37
CA SER A 206 -7.30 -5.64 6.35
C SER A 206 -6.50 -5.64 5.04
N THR A 207 -6.38 -6.79 4.36
CA THR A 207 -5.70 -6.91 3.07
C THR A 207 -6.38 -6.03 2.01
N SER A 208 -7.70 -5.83 2.09
CA SER A 208 -8.43 -4.94 1.18
C SER A 208 -8.06 -3.47 1.36
N ALA A 209 -7.74 -3.03 2.57
CA ALA A 209 -7.33 -1.64 2.82
C ALA A 209 -6.01 -1.30 2.11
N LEU A 210 -5.09 -2.27 2.02
CA LEU A 210 -3.78 -2.10 1.36
C LEU A 210 -3.90 -1.87 -0.15
N ALA A 211 -5.00 -2.34 -0.76
CA ALA A 211 -5.26 -2.23 -2.19
C ALA A 211 -5.90 -0.89 -2.60
N LEU A 212 -6.50 -0.14 -1.68
CA LEU A 212 -7.31 1.05 -2.01
C LEU A 212 -6.51 2.14 -2.72
N SER A 213 -5.36 2.55 -2.18
CA SER A 213 -4.54 3.61 -2.80
C SER A 213 -4.01 3.18 -4.19
N PRO A 214 -3.47 1.96 -4.35
CA PRO A 214 -3.19 1.40 -5.68
C PRO A 214 -4.36 1.45 -6.66
N SER A 215 -5.59 1.12 -6.21
CA SER A 215 -6.78 1.19 -7.07
C SER A 215 -7.09 2.60 -7.53
N VAL A 216 -6.95 3.61 -6.67
CA VAL A 216 -7.17 5.02 -7.05
C VAL A 216 -6.12 5.51 -8.04
N ILE A 217 -4.85 5.10 -7.89
CA ILE A 217 -3.80 5.40 -8.88
C ILE A 217 -4.18 4.81 -10.24
N LEU A 218 -4.56 3.53 -10.31
CA LEU A 218 -4.97 2.90 -11.56
C LEU A 218 -6.21 3.58 -12.16
N LEU A 219 -7.24 3.86 -11.36
CA LEU A 219 -8.45 4.56 -11.78
C LEU A 219 -8.14 5.93 -12.41
N THR A 220 -7.29 6.72 -11.75
CA THR A 220 -6.85 8.03 -12.24
C THR A 220 -6.24 7.94 -13.63
N ASN A 221 -5.50 6.87 -13.91
CA ASN A 221 -4.80 6.65 -15.18
C ASN A 221 -5.71 6.02 -16.27
N LEU A 222 -6.92 5.53 -15.94
CA LEU A 222 -7.87 4.98 -16.93
C LEU A 222 -8.47 6.05 -17.84
N PHE A 223 -8.62 7.27 -17.34
CA PHE A 223 -9.23 8.36 -18.09
C PHE A 223 -8.30 8.95 -19.15
N ASP A 224 -6.98 8.75 -19.01
CA ASP A 224 -5.99 9.19 -19.98
C ASP A 224 -5.81 8.10 -21.06
N ASN A 225 -6.87 7.91 -21.85
CA ASN A 225 -6.97 6.90 -22.90
C ASN A 225 -5.82 7.05 -23.93
N ASN A 226 -5.06 5.98 -24.20
CA ASN A 226 -3.84 5.87 -25.05
C ASN A 226 -2.46 5.97 -24.36
N SER A 227 -2.19 5.08 -23.40
CA SER A 227 -0.80 4.70 -23.07
C SER A 227 -0.50 3.28 -23.57
N SER A 228 0.77 2.95 -23.78
CA SER A 228 1.23 1.57 -24.01
C SER A 228 0.80 0.60 -22.89
N TYR A 229 0.49 1.15 -21.72
CA TYR A 229 0.02 0.44 -20.53
C TYR A 229 -1.51 0.36 -20.41
N GLY A 230 -2.28 0.94 -21.35
CA GLY A 230 -3.73 1.11 -21.20
C GLY A 230 -4.48 -0.19 -20.89
N LYS A 231 -4.11 -1.28 -21.58
CA LYS A 231 -4.68 -2.62 -21.35
C LYS A 231 -4.29 -3.17 -19.98
N ASP A 232 -3.02 -3.03 -19.58
CA ASP A 232 -2.53 -3.53 -18.30
C ASP A 232 -3.14 -2.78 -17.12
N ILE A 233 -3.34 -1.46 -17.24
CA ILE A 233 -4.00 -0.61 -16.25
C ILE A 233 -5.47 -1.01 -16.13
N LEU A 234 -6.18 -1.18 -17.26
CA LEU A 234 -7.58 -1.61 -17.27
C LEU A 234 -7.77 -2.98 -16.65
N ASN A 235 -6.93 -3.95 -17.04
CA ASN A 235 -6.98 -5.29 -16.47
C ASN A 235 -6.69 -5.25 -14.98
N SER A 236 -5.64 -4.53 -14.57
CA SER A 236 -5.26 -4.42 -13.16
C SER A 236 -6.34 -3.75 -12.31
N TYR A 237 -6.93 -2.66 -12.79
CA TYR A 237 -8.03 -2.00 -12.11
C TYR A 237 -9.24 -2.92 -11.98
N SER A 238 -9.64 -3.58 -13.07
CA SER A 238 -10.75 -4.53 -13.09
C SER A 238 -10.54 -5.68 -12.11
N THR A 239 -9.31 -6.21 -12.02
CA THR A 239 -8.94 -7.22 -11.04
C THR A 239 -9.14 -6.73 -9.61
N LEU A 240 -8.71 -5.51 -9.28
CA LEU A 240 -8.89 -4.96 -7.93
C LEU A 240 -10.36 -4.71 -7.60
N VAL A 241 -11.15 -4.23 -8.55
CA VAL A 241 -12.61 -4.07 -8.36
C VAL A 241 -13.28 -5.42 -8.13
N ASN A 242 -12.93 -6.43 -8.93
CA ASN A 242 -13.45 -7.79 -8.76
C ASN A 242 -13.05 -8.38 -7.39
N PHE A 243 -11.81 -8.15 -6.98
CA PHE A 243 -11.31 -8.54 -5.67
C PHE A 243 -12.14 -7.91 -4.53
N PHE A 244 -12.39 -6.60 -4.56
CA PHE A 244 -13.25 -5.96 -3.56
C PHE A 244 -14.67 -6.47 -3.59
N SER A 245 -15.27 -6.60 -4.77
CA SER A 245 -16.62 -7.12 -4.95
C SER A 245 -16.76 -8.53 -4.34
N THR A 246 -15.79 -9.41 -4.59
CA THR A 246 -15.83 -10.79 -4.08
C THR A 246 -15.67 -10.83 -2.56
N LEU A 247 -14.71 -10.09 -2.00
CA LEU A 247 -14.52 -10.04 -0.55
C LEU A 247 -15.68 -9.34 0.18
N SER A 248 -16.47 -8.53 -0.54
CA SER A 248 -17.64 -7.85 0.00
C SER A 248 -18.72 -8.81 0.50
N SER A 249 -18.75 -10.04 0.00
CA SER A 249 -19.66 -11.08 0.49
C SER A 249 -19.30 -11.57 1.90
N TYR A 250 -18.06 -11.35 2.34
CA TYR A 250 -17.53 -11.87 3.61
C TYR A 250 -17.23 -10.76 4.62
N HIS A 251 -16.90 -9.56 4.13
CA HIS A 251 -16.48 -8.42 4.95
C HIS A 251 -17.18 -7.14 4.47
N ASP A 252 -17.45 -6.22 5.39
CA ASP A 252 -18.11 -4.95 5.02
C ASP A 252 -17.13 -3.91 4.46
N SER A 253 -15.86 -3.91 4.88
CA SER A 253 -14.89 -2.91 4.41
C SER A 253 -14.69 -2.90 2.89
N PRO A 254 -14.62 -4.03 2.16
CA PRO A 254 -14.55 -4.02 0.70
C PRO A 254 -15.78 -3.40 0.03
N LYS A 255 -17.00 -3.53 0.62
CA LYS A 255 -18.22 -2.86 0.09
C LYS A 255 -18.02 -1.35 0.02
N ILE A 256 -17.46 -0.78 1.11
CA ILE A 256 -17.19 0.65 1.23
C ILE A 256 -16.16 1.08 0.17
N TYR A 257 -15.12 0.26 -0.06
CA TYR A 257 -14.09 0.57 -1.06
C TYR A 257 -14.62 0.54 -2.49
N THR A 258 -15.41 -0.48 -2.86
CA THR A 258 -16.06 -0.55 -4.18
C THR A 258 -16.95 0.67 -4.43
N LYS A 259 -17.79 1.02 -3.45
CA LYS A 259 -18.63 2.22 -3.54
C LYS A 259 -17.79 3.49 -3.71
N SER A 260 -16.75 3.65 -2.89
CA SER A 260 -15.86 4.81 -2.94
C SER A 260 -15.17 4.95 -4.30
N LEU A 261 -14.73 3.85 -4.92
CA LEU A 261 -14.13 3.87 -6.26
C LEU A 261 -15.15 4.27 -7.34
N GLY A 262 -16.40 3.81 -7.22
CA GLY A 262 -17.50 4.23 -8.10
C GLY A 262 -17.80 5.73 -8.00
N ASP A 263 -17.86 6.25 -6.77
CA ASP A 263 -18.08 7.68 -6.49
C ASP A 263 -16.91 8.53 -7.02
N ILE A 264 -15.67 8.09 -6.78
CA ILE A 264 -14.46 8.75 -7.31
C ILE A 264 -14.50 8.78 -8.84
N SER A 265 -14.78 7.65 -9.49
CA SER A 265 -14.84 7.54 -10.95
C SER A 265 -15.86 8.53 -11.55
N SER A 266 -17.06 8.57 -10.96
CA SER A 266 -18.14 9.47 -11.38
C SER A 266 -17.76 10.95 -11.25
N ASN A 267 -16.99 11.30 -10.22
CA ASN A 267 -16.53 12.67 -9.99
C ASN A 267 -15.32 13.07 -10.85
N LEU A 268 -14.42 12.13 -11.17
CA LEU A 268 -13.22 12.41 -11.98
C LEU A 268 -13.56 12.72 -13.44
N LYS A 269 -14.49 11.96 -14.03
CA LYS A 269 -14.87 12.08 -15.45
C LYS A 269 -15.22 13.51 -15.88
N PRO A 270 -16.16 14.24 -15.23
CA PRO A 270 -16.49 15.61 -15.64
C PRO A 270 -15.32 16.58 -15.46
N ILE A 271 -14.48 16.41 -14.42
CA ILE A 271 -13.32 17.27 -14.16
C ILE A 271 -12.28 17.11 -15.27
N TYR A 272 -11.97 15.88 -15.68
CA TYR A 272 -10.98 15.64 -16.72
C TYR A 272 -11.49 16.10 -18.10
N ASN A 273 -12.79 15.94 -18.36
CA ASN A 273 -13.44 16.53 -19.54
C ASN A 273 -13.41 18.06 -19.52
N PHE A 274 -13.47 18.70 -18.36
CA PHE A 274 -13.32 20.14 -18.23
C PHE A 274 -11.87 20.57 -18.51
N ASN A 275 -10.89 19.90 -17.91
CA ASN A 275 -9.47 20.20 -18.09
C ASN A 275 -9.03 20.07 -19.56
N SER A 276 -9.53 19.06 -20.28
CA SER A 276 -9.13 18.78 -21.67
C SER A 276 -9.55 19.87 -22.66
N LYS A 277 -10.52 20.74 -22.31
CA LYS A 277 -10.98 21.84 -23.16
C LYS A 277 -9.93 22.95 -23.34
N ASN A 278 -9.02 23.13 -22.36
CA ASN A 278 -8.01 24.17 -22.41
C ASN A 278 -6.66 23.62 -22.91
N LYS A 279 -6.41 23.75 -24.22
CA LYS A 279 -5.21 23.21 -24.88
C LYS A 279 -3.90 23.81 -24.35
N ASP A 280 -3.89 25.07 -23.93
CA ASP A 280 -2.69 25.73 -23.40
C ASP A 280 -2.30 25.14 -22.04
N LEU A 281 -3.29 24.93 -21.17
CA LEU A 281 -3.07 24.28 -19.88
C LEU A 281 -2.64 22.83 -20.05
N VAL A 282 -3.24 22.10 -21.01
CA VAL A 282 -2.81 20.73 -21.38
C VAL A 282 -1.35 20.72 -21.84
N TYR A 283 -0.95 21.68 -22.69
CA TYR A 283 0.44 21.80 -23.15
C TYR A 283 1.41 22.00 -21.98
N LEU A 284 1.06 22.88 -21.03
CA LEU A 284 1.87 23.14 -19.84
C LEU A 284 1.97 21.93 -18.90
N MET A 285 0.93 21.08 -18.84
CA MET A 285 0.94 19.86 -18.04
C MET A 285 1.89 18.79 -18.57
N ARG A 286 2.26 18.82 -19.87
CA ARG A 286 3.19 17.85 -20.47
C ARG A 286 4.54 17.79 -19.75
N LYS A 287 4.97 18.88 -19.11
CA LYS A 287 6.21 18.87 -18.32
C LYS A 287 6.16 17.95 -17.11
N TYR A 288 4.97 17.53 -16.65
CA TYR A 288 4.73 16.59 -15.54
C TYR A 288 4.26 15.20 -16.01
N ALA A 289 4.15 14.98 -17.32
CA ALA A 289 3.59 13.78 -17.91
C ALA A 289 4.61 12.63 -17.96
N ILE A 290 4.18 11.40 -17.61
CA ILE A 290 4.98 10.18 -17.82
C ILE A 290 4.64 9.45 -19.13
N TYR A 291 3.53 9.81 -19.79
CA TYR A 291 3.18 9.38 -21.14
C TYR A 291 2.37 10.47 -21.86
N LYS A 292 2.17 10.35 -23.18
CA LYS A 292 1.64 11.43 -24.05
C LYS A 292 0.36 12.08 -23.52
N ASN A 293 -0.56 11.28 -22.98
CA ASN A 293 -1.89 11.73 -22.56
C ASN A 293 -2.01 11.97 -21.05
N ASP A 294 -0.93 11.78 -20.27
CA ASP A 294 -0.86 12.08 -18.83
C ASP A 294 -0.83 13.60 -18.59
N THR A 295 -1.97 14.24 -18.80
CA THR A 295 -2.09 15.71 -18.81
C THR A 295 -3.05 16.23 -17.76
N ASN A 296 -3.68 15.34 -17.00
CA ASN A 296 -4.50 15.68 -15.85
C ASN A 296 -3.68 15.59 -14.55
N PRO A 297 -3.94 16.47 -13.56
CA PRO A 297 -3.50 16.22 -12.19
C PRO A 297 -4.06 14.90 -11.67
N TRP A 298 -3.23 14.12 -10.97
CA TRP A 298 -3.67 12.84 -10.40
C TRP A 298 -4.44 13.05 -9.10
N LEU A 299 -5.46 12.22 -8.84
CA LEU A 299 -6.16 12.23 -7.56
C LEU A 299 -5.27 11.62 -6.48
N VAL A 300 -4.77 12.49 -5.60
CA VAL A 300 -3.92 12.11 -4.47
C VAL A 300 -4.39 12.79 -3.19
N PRO A 301 -4.34 12.10 -2.04
CA PRO A 301 -4.64 12.71 -0.77
C PRO A 301 -3.48 13.62 -0.37
N ILE A 302 -3.79 14.75 0.24
CA ILE A 302 -2.79 15.60 0.89
C ILE A 302 -2.16 14.82 2.04
N TYR A 303 -2.98 14.13 2.84
CA TYR A 303 -2.52 13.34 3.99
C TYR A 303 -2.44 11.84 3.66
N ASN A 304 -2.50 10.98 4.68
CA ASN A 304 -2.46 9.53 4.51
C ASN A 304 -3.76 8.90 3.97
N ALA A 305 -4.85 9.65 3.83
CA ALA A 305 -6.17 9.12 3.48
C ALA A 305 -6.99 10.13 2.66
N TYR A 306 -7.80 9.60 1.73
CA TYR A 306 -8.68 10.37 0.83
C TYR A 306 -9.86 11.03 1.56
N LEU A 307 -10.25 10.50 2.73
CA LEU A 307 -11.37 10.96 3.54
C LEU A 307 -10.93 11.17 5.00
N LYS A 308 -10.00 12.08 5.23
CA LYS A 308 -9.49 12.36 6.58
C LYS A 308 -10.40 13.31 7.36
N PHE A 309 -10.84 14.40 6.74
CA PHE A 309 -11.71 15.41 7.34
C PHE A 309 -13.09 15.35 6.69
N LYS A 310 -14.12 15.01 7.47
CA LYS A 310 -15.52 14.94 6.99
C LYS A 310 -16.09 16.31 6.63
N CYS A 311 -15.72 17.35 7.39
CA CYS A 311 -16.28 18.70 7.24
C CYS A 311 -15.71 19.50 6.05
N CYS A 312 -14.60 19.06 5.45
CA CYS A 312 -13.92 19.84 4.40
C CYS A 312 -13.26 18.93 3.33
N PRO A 313 -14.05 18.30 2.43
CA PRO A 313 -13.54 17.35 1.44
C PRO A 313 -12.44 17.93 0.52
N ILE A 314 -12.52 19.23 0.22
CA ILE A 314 -11.56 19.97 -0.63
C ILE A 314 -10.15 19.96 -0.02
N ILE A 315 -10.03 19.90 1.32
CA ILE A 315 -8.75 19.93 2.04
C ILE A 315 -8.11 18.54 2.11
N ASN A 316 -8.84 17.47 1.79
CA ASN A 316 -8.31 16.11 1.86
C ASN A 316 -7.41 15.76 0.67
N ASN A 317 -7.64 16.37 -0.49
CA ASN A 317 -7.01 15.95 -1.76
C ASN A 317 -6.37 17.14 -2.48
N SER A 318 -5.33 16.86 -3.28
CA SER A 318 -4.71 17.86 -4.14
C SER A 318 -5.69 18.34 -5.22
N THR A 319 -5.51 19.57 -5.70
CA THR A 319 -6.37 20.12 -6.77
C THR A 319 -6.31 19.27 -8.04
N LEU A 320 -7.49 18.96 -8.58
CA LEU A 320 -7.67 18.28 -9.87
C LEU A 320 -7.85 19.25 -11.04
N ILE A 321 -8.10 20.53 -10.76
CA ILE A 321 -8.26 21.56 -11.79
C ILE A 321 -6.89 22.00 -12.28
N THR A 322 -6.62 21.83 -13.58
CA THR A 322 -5.30 22.09 -14.17
C THR A 322 -4.87 23.56 -14.00
N ALA A 323 -5.79 24.52 -14.14
CA ALA A 323 -5.48 25.94 -13.95
C ALA A 323 -4.97 26.24 -12.54
N ARG A 324 -5.58 25.63 -11.53
CA ARG A 324 -5.17 25.76 -10.12
C ARG A 324 -3.87 24.99 -9.85
N TYR A 325 -3.71 23.81 -10.42
CA TYR A 325 -2.50 23.00 -10.30
C TYR A 325 -1.25 23.73 -10.83
N LEU A 326 -1.41 24.43 -11.96
CA LEU A 326 -0.36 25.22 -12.61
C LEU A 326 -0.21 26.63 -12.04
N GLU A 327 -1.04 27.02 -11.06
CA GLU A 327 -1.07 28.37 -10.49
C GLU A 327 -1.35 29.47 -11.54
N LYS A 328 -2.11 29.13 -12.59
CA LYS A 328 -2.47 30.01 -13.71
C LYS A 328 -3.93 30.47 -13.71
N GLY A 329 -4.69 30.18 -12.66
CA GLY A 329 -6.04 30.71 -12.46
C GLY A 329 -6.04 31.99 -11.63
N LYS A 330 -6.92 32.95 -11.98
CA LYS A 330 -7.31 34.02 -11.04
C LYS A 330 -7.84 33.36 -9.76
N GLN A 331 -7.47 33.94 -8.62
CA GLN A 331 -7.98 33.55 -7.29
C GLN A 331 -9.48 33.76 -7.25
N ASP A 332 -10.28 32.79 -7.69
CA ASP A 332 -11.71 32.79 -7.43
C ASP A 332 -12.20 31.37 -7.12
N PHE A 333 -13.11 31.33 -6.16
CA PHE A 333 -13.77 30.18 -5.52
C PHE A 333 -12.98 29.49 -4.40
N LEU A 334 -13.09 30.12 -3.21
CA LEU A 334 -13.18 29.48 -1.90
C LEU A 334 -14.24 28.36 -1.89
#